data_AF-A0A2V9FBP6-F1
#
_entry.id   AF-A0A2V9FBP6-F1
#
_cell.length_a   1.000
_cell.length_b   1.000
_cell.length_c   1.000
_cell.angle_alpha   90.00
_cell.angle_beta   90.00
_cell.angle_gamma   90.00
#
_symmetry.space_group_name_H-M   'P 1'
#
loop_
_entity.id
_entity.type
_entity.pdbx_description
1 polymer ?
#
loop_
_entity_poly.entity_id
_entity_poly.type
_entity_poly.pdbx_seq_one_letter_code
_entity_poly.pdbx_strand_id
1 'polypeptide(L)'
;WSARDNINMQESAILLGMNNVASSGEKFLNNFYLKSKRSVEKARAEGPAAWVFPADDARPAEQASLLNLFELQGVEVHRLEKEWRIPAAQESLGEPGTDQEKTAEKPDAPAKSKEAKKPAETIIPAGSYVVRMDQPYSRLADMTLDTQYYSPRDPRSYDDTGWSLGALRNVKTTRVTDLAILNAAMQKMGRIDPAGGIEGQGKTLLIQHNTDNTLATFRFRLPGVSMEAAEDSFEADGIRFKAGSFIIRNADRPQLEKAARDLGIKLHATSATPSVSTHPLAVPRLALVHNWQNTQNDGWFRIPMEELKVPYTYVADTWLRETTLLREKFDVIILPPMGGGGPAGLSAALRGLPMRGDPRPWKNTSETPNFVAPGLDSTDDIRGGLGYQGLANLERFVREGGLLMAVQ
;
A
#
# COMPACT_ATOMS: atom_id res chain seq x y z
N TRP A 1 6.57 4.67 47.25
CA TRP A 1 7.47 4.96 46.12
C TRP A 1 7.35 6.42 45.77
N SER A 2 8.46 7.14 45.78
CA SER A 2 8.58 8.54 45.38
C SER A 2 9.00 8.67 43.91
N ALA A 3 8.86 9.86 43.32
CA ALA A 3 9.42 10.14 42.00
C ALA A 3 10.95 9.89 41.96
N ARG A 4 11.66 10.15 43.07
CA ARG A 4 13.09 9.84 43.20
C ARG A 4 13.36 8.34 43.18
N ASP A 5 12.53 7.53 43.80
CA ASP A 5 12.72 6.07 43.80
C ASP A 5 12.61 5.50 42.37
N ASN A 6 11.66 6.03 41.57
CA ASN A 6 11.52 5.67 40.17
C ASN A 6 12.76 6.06 39.35
N ILE A 7 13.26 7.30 39.53
CA ILE A 7 14.47 7.78 38.84
C ILE A 7 15.68 6.92 39.20
N ASN A 8 15.93 6.69 40.50
CA ASN A 8 17.07 5.91 40.96
C ASN A 8 17.04 4.46 40.44
N MET A 9 15.84 3.86 40.38
CA MET A 9 15.69 2.52 39.83
C MET A 9 15.98 2.48 38.32
N GLN A 10 15.48 3.45 37.55
CA GLN A 10 15.74 3.55 36.12
C GLN A 10 17.23 3.79 35.83
N GLU A 11 17.86 4.69 36.59
CA GLU A 11 19.29 4.95 36.50
C GLU A 11 20.10 3.68 36.78
N SER A 12 19.79 2.96 37.86
CA SER A 12 20.47 1.71 38.21
C SER A 12 20.30 0.64 37.13
N ALA A 13 19.11 0.50 36.55
CA ALA A 13 18.85 -0.46 35.47
C ALA A 13 19.68 -0.14 34.22
N ILE A 14 19.77 1.13 33.84
CA ILE A 14 20.57 1.57 32.69
C ILE A 14 22.06 1.35 32.96
N LEU A 15 22.56 1.78 34.12
CA LEU A 15 23.97 1.61 34.49
C LEU A 15 24.38 0.14 34.56
N LEU A 16 23.53 -0.73 35.09
CA LEU A 16 23.78 -2.17 35.12
C LEU A 16 23.79 -2.78 33.72
N GLY A 17 22.86 -2.36 32.84
CA GLY A 17 22.84 -2.76 31.43
C GLY A 17 24.11 -2.34 30.70
N MET A 18 24.53 -1.08 30.85
CA MET A 18 25.75 -0.54 30.25
C MET A 18 27.00 -1.25 30.77
N ASN A 19 27.10 -1.46 32.09
CA ASN A 19 28.23 -2.17 32.69
C ASN A 19 28.29 -3.62 32.21
N ASN A 20 27.15 -4.32 32.07
CA ASN A 20 27.12 -5.68 31.54
C ASN A 20 27.61 -5.74 30.08
N VAL A 21 27.18 -4.81 29.22
CA VAL A 21 27.66 -4.74 27.83
C VAL A 21 29.15 -4.43 27.78
N ALA A 22 29.63 -3.48 28.60
CA ALA A 22 31.03 -3.10 28.65
C ALA A 22 31.94 -4.23 29.18
N SER A 23 31.52 -4.91 30.26
CA SER A 23 32.29 -6.00 30.87
C SER A 23 32.18 -7.33 30.10
N SER A 24 31.13 -7.52 29.31
CA SER A 24 30.93 -8.71 28.46
C SER A 24 31.07 -8.42 26.97
N GLY A 25 31.82 -7.38 26.60
CA GLY A 25 31.88 -6.87 25.22
C GLY A 25 32.21 -7.94 24.18
N GLU A 26 33.20 -8.79 24.44
CA GLU A 26 33.56 -9.90 23.54
C GLU A 26 32.39 -10.88 23.32
N LYS A 27 31.62 -11.19 24.37
CA LYS A 27 30.46 -12.07 24.26
C LYS A 27 29.37 -11.44 23.39
N PHE A 28 29.10 -10.15 23.56
CA PHE A 28 28.11 -9.45 22.74
C PHE A 28 28.56 -9.37 21.27
N LEU A 29 29.82 -9.06 21.00
CA LEU A 29 30.39 -9.04 19.65
C LEU A 29 30.35 -10.42 18.99
N ASN A 30 30.77 -11.47 19.71
CA ASN A 30 30.71 -12.85 19.22
C ASN A 30 29.27 -13.29 18.94
N ASN A 31 28.33 -12.97 19.83
CA ASN A 31 26.92 -13.29 19.62
C ASN A 31 26.34 -12.54 18.42
N PHE A 32 26.67 -11.26 18.26
CA PHE A 32 26.25 -10.47 17.10
C PHE A 32 26.78 -11.08 15.80
N TYR A 33 28.08 -11.43 15.76
CA TYR A 33 28.67 -12.11 14.62
C TYR A 33 28.01 -13.46 14.32
N LEU A 34 27.86 -14.33 15.31
CA LEU A 34 27.26 -15.67 15.15
C LEU A 34 25.80 -15.58 14.71
N LYS A 35 25.02 -14.65 15.27
CA LYS A 35 23.63 -14.41 14.87
C LYS A 35 23.56 -13.98 13.40
N SER A 36 24.39 -13.03 12.99
CA SER A 36 24.43 -12.52 11.61
C SER A 36 24.91 -13.59 10.63
N LYS A 37 25.95 -14.35 10.97
CA LYS A 37 26.45 -15.48 10.16
C LYS A 37 25.37 -16.54 9.95
N ARG A 38 24.73 -17.00 11.04
CA ARG A 38 23.63 -17.98 10.96
C ARG A 38 22.45 -17.47 10.16
N SER A 39 22.15 -16.18 10.25
CA SER A 39 21.13 -15.55 9.41
C SER A 39 21.45 -15.76 7.92
N VAL A 40 22.66 -15.44 7.47
CA VAL A 40 23.05 -15.65 6.07
C VAL A 40 23.02 -17.15 5.69
N GLU A 41 23.51 -18.03 6.58
CA GLU A 41 23.57 -19.47 6.33
C GLU A 41 22.19 -20.16 6.32
N LYS A 42 21.16 -19.58 6.98
CA LYS A 42 19.82 -20.16 7.12
C LYS A 42 19.19 -20.51 5.77
N ALA A 43 19.43 -19.71 4.73
CA ALA A 43 18.91 -19.99 3.38
C ALA A 43 19.31 -21.38 2.86
N ARG A 44 20.51 -21.84 3.21
CA ARG A 44 21.07 -23.14 2.80
C ARG A 44 20.71 -24.26 3.78
N ALA A 45 20.53 -23.93 5.05
CA ALA A 45 20.28 -24.92 6.11
C ALA A 45 18.78 -25.23 6.30
N GLU A 46 17.90 -24.24 6.18
CA GLU A 46 16.48 -24.32 6.55
C GLU A 46 15.54 -23.74 5.49
N GLY A 47 16.04 -22.79 4.69
CA GLY A 47 15.25 -22.08 3.69
C GLY A 47 14.44 -20.89 4.23
N PRO A 48 13.71 -20.18 3.36
CA PRO A 48 13.70 -20.39 1.92
C PRO A 48 15.06 -19.98 1.30
N ALA A 49 15.32 -20.46 0.08
CA ALA A 49 16.50 -20.09 -0.69
C ALA A 49 16.37 -18.66 -1.25
N ALA A 50 15.16 -18.32 -1.71
CA ALA A 50 14.86 -17.00 -2.27
C ALA A 50 13.36 -16.69 -2.22
N TRP A 51 13.04 -15.41 -2.42
CA TRP A 51 11.73 -14.95 -2.84
C TRP A 51 11.82 -14.40 -4.27
N VAL A 52 10.87 -14.77 -5.11
CA VAL A 52 10.83 -14.38 -6.53
C VAL A 52 9.61 -13.49 -6.80
N PHE A 53 9.86 -12.45 -7.59
CA PHE A 53 8.88 -11.49 -8.10
C PHE A 53 8.83 -11.65 -9.61
N PRO A 54 7.79 -12.31 -10.15
CA PRO A 54 7.74 -12.67 -11.57
C PRO A 54 7.73 -11.43 -12.48
N ALA A 55 8.47 -11.49 -13.60
CA ALA A 55 8.53 -10.39 -14.58
C ALA A 55 7.22 -10.15 -15.34
N ASP A 56 6.30 -11.11 -15.30
CA ASP A 56 4.96 -11.05 -15.90
C ASP A 56 3.87 -10.60 -14.92
N ASP A 57 4.26 -10.01 -13.79
CA ASP A 57 3.32 -9.39 -12.85
C ASP A 57 2.52 -8.28 -13.54
N ALA A 58 1.20 -8.24 -13.30
CA ALA A 58 0.31 -7.24 -13.86
C ALA A 58 0.57 -5.82 -13.30
N ARG A 59 1.33 -5.69 -12.21
CA ARG A 59 1.62 -4.43 -11.49
C ARG A 59 3.13 -4.19 -11.40
N PRO A 60 3.80 -3.91 -12.53
CA PRO A 60 5.23 -3.68 -12.54
C PRO A 60 5.64 -2.46 -11.69
N ALA A 61 4.78 -1.45 -11.54
CA ALA A 61 5.10 -0.27 -10.75
C ALA A 61 4.98 -0.51 -9.23
N GLU A 62 3.91 -1.16 -8.74
CA GLU A 62 3.85 -1.62 -7.35
C GLU A 62 4.96 -2.62 -7.01
N GLN A 63 5.27 -3.55 -7.93
CA GLN A 63 6.36 -4.50 -7.74
C GLN A 63 7.70 -3.76 -7.58
N ALA A 64 8.00 -2.81 -8.48
CA ALA A 64 9.20 -1.99 -8.38
C ALA A 64 9.21 -1.14 -7.10
N SER A 65 8.07 -0.60 -6.68
CA SER A 65 7.92 0.16 -5.42
C SER A 65 8.31 -0.68 -4.19
N LEU A 66 7.80 -1.91 -4.09
CA LEU A 66 8.13 -2.83 -3.01
C LEU A 66 9.61 -3.24 -3.04
N LEU A 67 10.15 -3.57 -4.21
CA LEU A 67 11.57 -3.92 -4.35
C LEU A 67 12.50 -2.74 -4.03
N ASN A 68 12.12 -1.52 -4.40
CA ASN A 68 12.86 -0.31 -4.03
C ASN A 68 12.80 -0.03 -2.53
N LEU A 69 11.68 -0.36 -1.85
CA LEU A 69 11.60 -0.32 -0.40
C LEU A 69 12.56 -1.32 0.25
N PHE A 70 12.70 -2.50 -0.33
CA PHE A 70 13.70 -3.49 0.10
C PHE A 70 15.13 -3.00 -0.09
N GLU A 71 15.47 -2.46 -1.26
CA GLU A 71 16.78 -1.83 -1.51
C GLU A 71 17.07 -0.70 -0.52
N LEU A 72 16.07 0.14 -0.22
CA LEU A 72 16.20 1.21 0.79
C LEU A 72 16.50 0.67 2.19
N GLN A 73 15.99 -0.51 2.54
CA GLN A 73 16.26 -1.20 3.80
C GLN A 73 17.53 -2.08 3.77
N GLY A 74 18.29 -2.05 2.67
CA GLY A 74 19.53 -2.80 2.49
C GLY A 74 19.35 -4.24 2.02
N VAL A 75 18.12 -4.66 1.68
CA VAL A 75 17.86 -5.97 1.06
C VAL A 75 18.27 -5.91 -0.40
N GLU A 76 19.20 -6.79 -0.77
CA GLU A 76 19.72 -6.90 -2.13
C GLU A 76 18.72 -7.61 -3.05
N VAL A 77 18.38 -6.96 -4.16
CA VAL A 77 17.52 -7.49 -5.22
C VAL A 77 18.39 -7.87 -6.41
N HIS A 78 18.06 -9.00 -7.03
CA HIS A 78 18.71 -9.50 -8.23
C HIS A 78 17.68 -9.67 -9.35
N ARG A 79 18.12 -9.76 -10.60
CA ARG A 79 17.27 -10.02 -11.76
C ARG A 79 17.79 -11.22 -12.53
N LEU A 80 16.93 -12.22 -12.75
CA LEU A 80 17.28 -13.41 -13.53
C LEU A 80 17.64 -13.05 -14.97
N GLU A 81 18.75 -13.57 -15.48
CA GLU A 81 19.14 -13.41 -16.88
C GLU A 81 18.37 -14.35 -17.82
N LYS A 82 17.92 -15.50 -17.30
CA LYS A 82 17.25 -16.56 -18.06
C LYS A 82 16.04 -17.08 -17.30
N GLU A 83 15.16 -17.79 -18.00
CA GLU A 83 14.07 -18.51 -17.34
C GLU A 83 14.63 -19.52 -16.33
N TRP A 84 13.90 -19.73 -15.24
CA TRP A 84 14.22 -20.73 -14.23
C TRP A 84 13.00 -21.60 -13.97
N ARG A 85 13.21 -22.88 -13.68
CA ARG A 85 12.12 -23.87 -13.55
C ARG A 85 12.12 -24.43 -12.14
N ILE A 86 10.94 -24.41 -11.52
CA ILE A 86 10.69 -24.97 -10.21
C ILE A 86 10.07 -26.36 -10.38
N PRO A 87 10.61 -27.41 -9.71
CA PRO A 87 9.90 -28.67 -9.59
C PRO A 87 8.56 -28.47 -8.85
N ALA A 88 7.50 -29.08 -9.38
CA ALA A 88 6.10 -28.89 -8.96
C ALA A 88 5.78 -29.16 -7.47
N ALA A 89 6.68 -29.78 -6.70
CA ALA A 89 6.49 -30.06 -5.28
C ALA A 89 6.68 -28.83 -4.36
N GLN A 90 6.99 -27.65 -4.92
CA GLN A 90 7.29 -26.42 -4.17
C GLN A 90 6.17 -25.38 -4.19
N GLU A 91 5.06 -25.62 -4.91
CA GLU A 91 3.83 -24.83 -4.77
C GLU A 91 3.06 -25.24 -3.52
N SER A 92 3.54 -24.84 -2.35
CA SER A 92 2.65 -24.72 -1.20
C SER A 92 2.95 -23.41 -0.50
N LEU A 93 2.05 -22.45 -0.71
CA LEU A 93 1.44 -21.54 0.25
C LEU A 93 0.83 -20.39 -0.56
N GLY A 94 -0.29 -20.65 -1.25
CA GLY A 94 -0.81 -19.69 -2.22
C GLY A 94 -2.24 -19.85 -2.71
N GLU A 95 -3.12 -20.62 -2.04
CA GLU A 95 -4.57 -20.45 -2.19
C GLU A 95 -5.28 -20.88 -0.88
N PRO A 96 -6.24 -20.10 -0.34
CA PRO A 96 -7.16 -20.60 0.67
C PRO A 96 -8.12 -21.59 -0.02
N GLY A 97 -8.05 -22.85 0.37
CA GLY A 97 -8.98 -23.87 -0.11
C GLY A 97 -10.42 -23.48 0.22
N THR A 98 -11.29 -23.58 -0.80
CA THR A 98 -12.73 -23.52 -0.61
C THR A 98 -13.16 -24.70 0.25
N ASP A 99 -13.68 -24.43 1.45
CA ASP A 99 -14.33 -25.41 2.30
C ASP A 99 -15.54 -26.01 1.57
N GLN A 100 -15.38 -27.20 1.00
CA GLN A 100 -16.51 -28.05 0.64
C GLN A 100 -16.81 -28.98 1.82
N GLU A 101 -17.90 -28.67 2.51
CA GLU A 101 -18.54 -29.53 3.49
C GLU A 101 -18.85 -30.91 2.90
N LYS A 102 -18.42 -31.95 3.64
CA LYS A 102 -18.72 -33.36 3.40
C LYS A 102 -20.20 -33.64 3.67
N THR A 103 -20.90 -34.22 2.71
CA THR A 103 -22.07 -35.07 2.96
C THR A 103 -21.93 -36.40 2.23
N ALA A 104 -22.40 -37.47 2.89
CA ALA A 104 -21.97 -38.85 2.69
C ALA A 104 -22.77 -39.67 1.65
N GLU A 105 -22.03 -40.61 1.03
CA GLU A 105 -22.36 -41.95 0.51
C GLU A 105 -23.50 -42.20 -0.50
N LYS A 106 -23.12 -42.82 -1.64
CA LYS A 106 -23.48 -44.23 -2.02
C LYS A 106 -22.57 -44.79 -3.15
N PRO A 107 -22.41 -46.12 -3.29
CA PRO A 107 -21.38 -46.76 -4.12
C PRO A 107 -21.86 -47.26 -5.51
N ASP A 108 -20.87 -47.65 -6.32
CA ASP A 108 -20.88 -48.48 -7.55
C ASP A 108 -20.79 -47.80 -8.93
N ALA A 109 -19.56 -47.80 -9.50
CA ALA A 109 -19.27 -48.06 -10.91
C ALA A 109 -17.74 -48.28 -11.13
N PRO A 110 -17.30 -49.14 -12.08
CA PRO A 110 -15.94 -49.66 -12.13
C PRO A 110 -14.91 -48.64 -12.65
N ALA A 111 -13.72 -48.72 -12.07
CA ALA A 111 -12.60 -47.82 -12.29
C ALA A 111 -12.10 -47.82 -13.74
N LYS A 112 -12.18 -46.65 -14.40
CA LYS A 112 -11.26 -46.30 -15.49
C LYS A 112 -9.98 -45.74 -14.86
N SER A 113 -8.85 -46.33 -15.24
CA SER A 113 -7.50 -45.86 -14.91
C SER A 113 -7.34 -44.39 -15.29
N LYS A 114 -7.29 -43.50 -14.28
CA LYS A 114 -6.82 -42.12 -14.46
C LYS A 114 -5.30 -42.16 -14.60
N GLU A 115 -4.80 -41.83 -15.78
CA GLU A 115 -3.42 -41.43 -15.97
C GLU A 115 -3.09 -40.31 -14.98
N ALA A 116 -2.06 -40.52 -14.17
CA ALA A 116 -1.54 -39.51 -13.26
C ALA A 116 -1.00 -38.34 -14.10
N LYS A 117 -1.66 -37.17 -14.04
CA LYS A 117 -1.08 -35.91 -14.52
C LYS A 117 0.25 -35.71 -13.81
N LYS A 118 1.36 -35.67 -14.57
CA LYS A 118 2.64 -35.19 -14.07
C LYS A 118 2.42 -33.81 -13.43
N PRO A 119 2.98 -33.55 -12.25
CA PRO A 119 2.78 -32.28 -11.58
C PRO A 119 3.50 -31.19 -12.41
N ALA A 120 2.82 -30.06 -12.62
CA ALA A 120 3.24 -29.04 -13.57
C ALA A 120 4.48 -28.29 -13.04
N GLU A 121 5.55 -28.22 -13.82
CA GLU A 121 6.68 -27.34 -13.52
C GLU A 121 6.21 -25.88 -13.49
N THR A 122 6.57 -25.13 -12.44
CA THR A 122 6.36 -23.69 -12.41
C THR A 122 7.52 -23.03 -13.15
N ILE A 123 7.22 -22.26 -14.20
CA ILE A 123 8.24 -21.52 -14.96
C ILE A 123 8.32 -20.11 -14.39
N ILE A 124 9.52 -19.70 -13.96
CA ILE A 124 9.84 -18.32 -13.61
C ILE A 124 10.44 -17.64 -14.85
N PRO A 125 9.80 -16.60 -15.39
CA PRO A 125 10.29 -15.93 -16.60
C PRO A 125 11.68 -15.29 -16.42
N ALA A 126 12.42 -15.22 -17.52
CA ALA A 126 13.63 -14.39 -17.57
C ALA A 126 13.27 -12.93 -17.22
N GLY A 127 14.18 -12.25 -16.53
CA GLY A 127 13.96 -10.89 -16.07
C GLY A 127 13.16 -10.76 -14.77
N SER A 128 12.71 -11.87 -14.15
CA SER A 128 12.06 -11.84 -12.83
C SER A 128 13.05 -11.39 -11.76
N TYR A 129 12.57 -10.67 -10.75
CA TYR A 129 13.41 -10.26 -9.64
C TYR A 129 13.51 -11.35 -8.58
N VAL A 130 14.67 -11.44 -7.94
CA VAL A 130 15.00 -12.45 -6.94
C VAL A 130 15.60 -11.75 -5.74
N VAL A 131 14.92 -11.87 -4.60
CA VAL A 131 15.50 -11.56 -3.31
C VAL A 131 16.11 -12.85 -2.77
N ARG A 132 17.44 -12.97 -2.90
CA ARG A 132 18.18 -14.14 -2.38
C ARG A 132 18.14 -14.11 -0.86
N MET A 133 18.00 -15.27 -0.21
CA MET A 133 18.01 -15.34 1.25
C MET A 133 19.41 -15.55 1.86
N ASP A 134 20.44 -15.78 1.04
CA ASP A 134 21.84 -15.89 1.47
C ASP A 134 22.55 -14.53 1.55
N GLN A 135 21.86 -13.55 2.14
CA GLN A 135 22.34 -12.17 2.35
C GLN A 135 22.05 -11.67 3.78
N PRO A 136 22.74 -10.62 4.27
CA PRO A 136 22.60 -10.14 5.65
C PRO A 136 21.18 -9.70 6.04
N TYR A 137 20.45 -9.04 5.13
CA TYR A 137 19.12 -8.48 5.38
C TYR A 137 17.96 -9.43 5.05
N SER A 138 18.27 -10.69 4.74
CA SER A 138 17.28 -11.70 4.33
C SER A 138 16.15 -11.92 5.34
N ARG A 139 16.39 -11.75 6.64
CA ARG A 139 15.34 -11.93 7.67
C ARG A 139 14.27 -10.84 7.63
N LEU A 140 14.64 -9.62 7.25
CA LEU A 140 13.66 -8.56 7.07
C LEU A 140 12.75 -8.88 5.87
N ALA A 141 13.36 -9.26 4.74
CA ALA A 141 12.61 -9.66 3.55
C ALA A 141 11.71 -10.88 3.81
N ASP A 142 12.25 -11.93 4.43
CA ASP A 142 11.50 -13.15 4.73
C ASP A 142 10.31 -12.86 5.67
N MET A 143 10.53 -12.15 6.78
CA MET A 143 9.47 -11.78 7.73
C MET A 143 8.34 -10.96 7.09
N THR A 144 8.67 -10.11 6.12
CA THR A 144 7.73 -9.21 5.46
C THR A 144 7.12 -9.76 4.16
N LEU A 145 7.57 -10.93 3.71
CA LEU A 145 6.99 -11.61 2.54
C LEU A 145 6.24 -12.87 2.94
N ASP A 146 6.61 -13.48 4.06
CA ASP A 146 6.00 -14.71 4.50
C ASP A 146 4.53 -14.54 4.89
N THR A 147 3.80 -15.63 4.76
CA THR A 147 2.43 -15.74 5.26
C THR A 147 2.48 -15.97 6.77
N GLN A 148 1.82 -15.08 7.51
CA GLN A 148 1.73 -15.20 8.96
C GLN A 148 0.52 -16.06 9.33
N TYR A 149 0.74 -17.07 10.16
CA TYR A 149 -0.31 -17.97 10.64
C TYR A 149 -0.61 -17.68 12.11
N TYR A 150 -1.88 -17.39 12.39
CA TYR A 150 -2.38 -17.16 13.74
C TYR A 150 -3.39 -18.26 14.09
N SER A 151 -3.36 -18.76 15.31
CA SER A 151 -4.39 -19.67 15.77
C SER A 151 -5.70 -18.90 15.93
N PRO A 152 -6.85 -19.41 15.44
CA PRO A 152 -8.15 -18.77 15.69
C PRO A 152 -8.52 -18.71 17.18
N ARG A 153 -7.79 -19.43 18.04
CA ARG A 153 -7.95 -19.41 19.50
C ARG A 153 -7.11 -18.35 20.19
N ASP A 154 -6.14 -17.76 19.49
CA ASP A 154 -5.35 -16.68 20.05
C ASP A 154 -6.25 -15.45 20.26
N PRO A 155 -5.99 -14.63 21.30
CA PRO A 155 -6.59 -13.31 21.38
C PRO A 155 -6.39 -12.57 20.06
N ARG A 156 -7.35 -11.70 19.69
CA ARG A 156 -7.22 -10.88 18.49
C ARG A 156 -5.86 -10.20 18.51
N SER A 157 -5.04 -10.50 17.51
CA SER A 157 -3.71 -9.92 17.40
C SER A 157 -3.83 -8.40 17.32
N TYR A 158 -3.00 -7.73 18.11
CA TYR A 158 -2.90 -6.28 18.21
C TYR A 158 -1.41 -5.94 18.15
N ASP A 159 -1.07 -5.00 17.27
CA ASP A 159 0.31 -4.62 16.93
C ASP A 159 1.17 -5.77 16.33
N ASP A 160 2.24 -5.44 15.60
CA ASP A 160 3.20 -6.39 15.03
C ASP A 160 2.62 -7.54 14.17
N THR A 161 1.46 -7.33 13.53
CA THR A 161 0.81 -8.31 12.64
C THR A 161 0.45 -7.75 11.27
N GLY A 162 0.22 -8.63 10.29
CA GLY A 162 -0.20 -8.24 8.94
C GLY A 162 0.93 -7.81 8.01
N TRP A 163 2.16 -8.29 8.22
CA TRP A 163 3.34 -7.82 7.47
C TRP A 163 3.56 -8.55 6.15
N SER A 164 2.59 -9.29 5.62
CA SER A 164 2.72 -10.01 4.33
C SER A 164 2.62 -9.01 3.16
N LEU A 165 3.71 -8.28 2.90
CA LEU A 165 3.77 -7.13 1.98
C LEU A 165 3.43 -7.49 0.53
N GLY A 166 3.73 -8.71 0.09
CA GLY A 166 3.31 -9.18 -1.23
C GLY A 166 1.79 -9.11 -1.39
N ALA A 167 1.04 -9.68 -0.45
CA ALA A 167 -0.42 -9.62 -0.44
C ALA A 167 -0.95 -8.20 -0.19
N LEU A 168 -0.39 -7.47 0.78
CA LEU A 168 -0.81 -6.09 1.10
C LEU A 168 -0.67 -5.13 -0.08
N ARG A 169 0.41 -5.27 -0.86
CA ARG A 169 0.63 -4.46 -2.07
C ARG A 169 0.07 -5.11 -3.32
N ASN A 170 -0.53 -6.29 -3.20
CA ASN A 170 -1.11 -7.06 -4.29
C ASN A 170 -0.11 -7.34 -5.43
N VAL A 171 1.13 -7.65 -5.03
CA VAL A 171 2.25 -8.03 -5.89
C VAL A 171 2.46 -9.53 -5.76
N LYS A 172 2.62 -10.23 -6.89
CA LYS A 172 2.86 -11.66 -6.91
C LYS A 172 4.26 -11.95 -6.37
N THR A 173 4.32 -12.83 -5.37
CA THR A 173 5.57 -13.30 -4.78
C THR A 173 5.57 -14.82 -4.75
N THR A 174 6.75 -15.41 -4.90
CA THR A 174 6.91 -16.87 -4.92
C THR A 174 8.04 -17.25 -3.98
N ARG A 175 7.71 -18.02 -2.95
CA ARG A 175 8.70 -18.58 -2.03
C ARG A 175 9.42 -19.75 -2.72
N VAL A 176 10.75 -19.70 -2.80
CA VAL A 176 11.57 -20.74 -3.43
C VAL A 176 12.45 -21.40 -2.39
N THR A 177 12.31 -22.72 -2.21
CA THR A 177 13.15 -23.51 -1.30
C THR A 177 14.28 -24.25 -2.01
N ASP A 178 14.27 -24.33 -3.34
CA ASP A 178 15.33 -24.99 -4.12
C ASP A 178 16.61 -24.14 -4.09
N LEU A 179 17.68 -24.71 -3.55
CA LEU A 179 18.99 -24.06 -3.46
C LEU A 179 19.62 -23.81 -4.83
N ALA A 180 19.18 -24.50 -5.89
CA ALA A 180 19.69 -24.31 -7.24
C ALA A 180 19.50 -22.87 -7.74
N ILE A 181 18.46 -22.15 -7.27
CA ILE A 181 18.25 -20.74 -7.63
C ILE A 181 19.42 -19.86 -7.21
N LEU A 182 20.12 -20.19 -6.12
CA LEU A 182 21.28 -19.42 -5.64
C LEU A 182 22.49 -19.48 -6.59
N ASN A 183 22.48 -20.41 -7.55
CA ASN A 183 23.50 -20.55 -8.58
C ASN A 183 23.01 -20.08 -9.96
N ALA A 184 21.76 -19.63 -10.09
CA ALA A 184 21.26 -19.11 -11.36
C ALA A 184 21.98 -17.81 -11.74
N ALA A 185 22.12 -17.57 -13.04
CA ALA A 185 22.72 -16.33 -13.55
C ALA A 185 21.77 -15.15 -13.27
N MET A 186 22.28 -14.16 -12.53
CA MET A 186 21.51 -12.99 -12.14
C MET A 186 22.40 -11.74 -12.12
N GLN A 187 21.78 -10.61 -12.41
CA GLN A 187 22.36 -9.30 -12.21
C GLN A 187 21.89 -8.71 -10.87
N LYS A 188 22.82 -8.22 -10.04
CA LYS A 188 22.45 -7.42 -8.86
C LYS A 188 21.87 -6.08 -9.32
N MET A 189 20.73 -5.71 -8.75
CA MET A 189 20.02 -4.49 -9.07
C MET A 189 20.42 -3.36 -8.11
N GLY A 190 20.08 -2.13 -8.50
CA GLY A 190 19.93 -1.01 -7.57
C GLY A 190 18.48 -0.55 -7.62
N ARG A 191 18.24 0.77 -7.68
CA ARG A 191 16.90 1.30 -7.93
C ARG A 191 16.30 0.71 -9.22
N ILE A 192 15.06 0.24 -9.12
CA ILE A 192 14.27 -0.33 -10.21
C ILE A 192 13.27 0.71 -10.69
N ASP A 193 13.39 1.13 -11.95
CA ASP A 193 12.41 1.99 -12.60
C ASP A 193 11.60 1.16 -13.62
N PRO A 194 10.28 0.99 -13.40
CA PRO A 194 9.42 0.22 -14.30
C PRO A 194 9.32 0.85 -15.68
N ALA A 195 9.30 0.02 -16.73
CA ALA A 195 9.19 0.50 -18.10
C ALA A 195 7.77 1.02 -18.39
N GLY A 196 7.68 2.31 -18.74
CA GLY A 196 6.45 2.94 -19.23
C GLY A 196 6.63 3.55 -20.62
N GLY A 197 5.53 4.03 -21.20
CA GLY A 197 5.53 4.67 -22.51
C GLY A 197 4.30 4.31 -23.34
N ILE A 198 4.35 4.66 -24.62
CA ILE A 198 3.27 4.39 -25.59
C ILE A 198 3.78 3.36 -26.61
N GLU A 199 3.00 2.30 -26.82
CA GLU A 199 3.22 1.30 -27.85
C GLU A 199 2.05 1.35 -28.86
N GLY A 200 2.27 0.97 -30.13
CA GLY A 200 1.20 0.95 -31.15
C GLY A 200 0.99 2.27 -31.92
N GLN A 201 -0.12 2.35 -32.68
CA GLN A 201 -0.44 3.46 -33.57
C GLN A 201 -1.91 3.87 -33.50
N GLY A 202 -2.19 5.18 -33.62
CA GLY A 202 -3.54 5.74 -33.58
C GLY A 202 -3.74 6.83 -32.53
N LYS A 203 -4.92 7.45 -32.54
CA LYS A 203 -5.23 8.64 -31.72
C LYS A 203 -5.91 8.32 -30.38
N THR A 204 -6.32 7.07 -30.19
CA THR A 204 -6.88 6.60 -28.93
C THR A 204 -5.78 5.88 -28.15
N LEU A 205 -5.59 6.24 -26.88
CA LEU A 205 -4.68 5.53 -25.98
C LEU A 205 -5.50 4.76 -24.94
N LEU A 206 -5.13 3.50 -24.72
CA LEU A 206 -5.77 2.60 -23.77
C LEU A 206 -4.79 2.27 -22.65
N ILE A 207 -5.26 2.26 -21.41
CA ILE A 207 -4.49 1.83 -20.24
C ILE A 207 -5.21 0.68 -19.58
N GLN A 208 -4.55 -0.47 -19.50
CA GLN A 208 -5.07 -1.64 -18.80
C GLN A 208 -5.31 -1.31 -17.32
N HIS A 209 -6.53 -1.54 -16.82
CA HIS A 209 -6.74 -1.47 -15.38
C HIS A 209 -6.11 -2.69 -14.70
N ASN A 210 -5.05 -2.44 -13.95
CA ASN A 210 -4.32 -3.43 -13.15
C ASN A 210 -4.44 -3.15 -11.64
N THR A 211 -5.25 -2.18 -11.24
CA THR A 211 -5.43 -1.70 -9.85
C THR A 211 -4.12 -1.27 -9.17
N ASP A 212 -3.14 -0.81 -9.96
CA ASP A 212 -1.92 -0.18 -9.48
C ASP A 212 -2.22 1.27 -9.03
N ASN A 213 -1.65 1.71 -7.92
CA ASN A 213 -1.92 3.06 -7.39
C ASN A 213 -1.42 4.15 -8.33
N THR A 214 -0.43 3.85 -9.20
CA THR A 214 0.07 4.82 -10.19
C THR A 214 -1.00 5.27 -11.18
N LEU A 215 -2.08 4.49 -11.38
CA LEU A 215 -3.21 4.91 -12.20
C LEU A 215 -3.91 6.14 -11.61
N ALA A 216 -4.04 6.22 -10.28
CA ALA A 216 -4.57 7.40 -9.60
C ALA A 216 -3.63 8.59 -9.80
N THR A 217 -2.33 8.41 -9.55
CA THR A 217 -1.32 9.47 -9.78
C THR A 217 -1.34 9.97 -11.23
N PHE A 218 -1.45 9.07 -12.20
CA PHE A 218 -1.55 9.41 -13.62
C PHE A 218 -2.77 10.27 -13.90
N ARG A 219 -3.94 9.88 -13.37
CA ARG A 219 -5.17 10.64 -13.54
C ARG A 219 -5.06 12.04 -12.93
N PHE A 220 -4.60 12.17 -11.69
CA PHE A 220 -4.51 13.45 -10.98
C PHE A 220 -3.40 14.36 -11.48
N ARG A 221 -2.31 13.82 -12.04
CA ARG A 221 -1.23 14.59 -12.69
C ARG A 221 -1.69 15.29 -13.98
N LEU A 222 -2.74 14.79 -14.61
CA LEU A 222 -3.23 15.25 -15.91
C LEU A 222 -4.69 15.74 -15.81
N PRO A 223 -4.99 16.75 -14.97
CA PRO A 223 -6.37 17.13 -14.67
C PRO A 223 -7.14 17.65 -15.90
N GLY A 224 -6.45 18.31 -16.84
CA GLY A 224 -7.03 18.84 -18.07
C GLY A 224 -7.20 17.82 -19.21
N VAL A 225 -6.71 16.58 -19.06
CA VAL A 225 -6.88 15.54 -20.07
C VAL A 225 -8.20 14.81 -19.81
N SER A 226 -9.07 14.76 -20.82
CA SER A 226 -10.29 13.95 -20.77
C SER A 226 -9.92 12.46 -20.80
N MET A 227 -10.36 11.73 -19.78
CA MET A 227 -10.16 10.29 -19.66
C MET A 227 -11.50 9.66 -19.30
N GLU A 228 -11.75 8.48 -19.86
CA GLU A 228 -12.92 7.68 -19.55
C GLU A 228 -12.48 6.34 -18.94
N ALA A 229 -13.31 5.74 -18.10
CA ALA A 229 -13.16 4.36 -17.66
C ALA A 229 -14.17 3.49 -18.39
N ALA A 230 -13.74 2.33 -18.86
CA ALA A 230 -14.62 1.32 -19.42
C ALA A 230 -15.48 0.66 -18.33
N GLU A 231 -16.78 0.49 -18.56
CA GLU A 231 -17.70 -0.18 -17.61
C GLU A 231 -17.59 -1.71 -17.65
N ASP A 232 -17.07 -2.27 -18.76
CA ASP A 232 -16.87 -3.71 -18.95
C ASP A 232 -15.51 -3.97 -19.61
N SER A 233 -15.11 -5.24 -19.67
CA SER A 233 -14.02 -5.70 -20.51
C SER A 233 -14.32 -5.53 -22.00
N PHE A 234 -13.30 -5.27 -22.79
CA PHE A 234 -13.41 -5.12 -24.24
C PHE A 234 -12.12 -5.57 -24.92
N GLU A 235 -12.15 -5.74 -26.24
CA GLU A 235 -10.96 -6.08 -27.03
C GLU A 235 -10.59 -4.96 -28.00
N ALA A 236 -9.29 -4.71 -28.15
CA ALA A 236 -8.72 -3.84 -29.17
C ALA A 236 -7.37 -4.39 -29.62
N ASP A 237 -7.15 -4.49 -30.93
CA ASP A 237 -5.91 -5.01 -31.53
C ASP A 237 -5.49 -6.41 -31.01
N GLY A 238 -6.46 -7.27 -30.68
CA GLY A 238 -6.22 -8.60 -30.11
C GLY A 238 -5.83 -8.60 -28.64
N ILE A 239 -5.87 -7.45 -27.96
CA ILE A 239 -5.62 -7.31 -26.52
C ILE A 239 -6.96 -7.17 -25.81
N ARG A 240 -7.17 -8.00 -24.78
CA ARG A 240 -8.35 -7.89 -23.90
C ARG A 240 -8.08 -6.94 -22.73
N PHE A 241 -8.82 -5.84 -22.70
CA PHE A 241 -8.82 -4.86 -21.63
C PHE A 241 -9.86 -5.22 -20.56
N LYS A 242 -9.57 -4.93 -19.28
CA LYS A 242 -10.50 -5.19 -18.15
C LYS A 242 -11.44 -4.01 -17.94
N ALA A 243 -12.55 -4.23 -17.24
CA ALA A 243 -13.37 -3.14 -16.70
C ALA A 243 -12.50 -2.15 -15.90
N GLY A 244 -12.83 -0.86 -15.99
CA GLY A 244 -12.10 0.27 -15.46
C GLY A 244 -10.85 0.68 -16.25
N SER A 245 -10.53 0.03 -17.37
CA SER A 245 -9.40 0.44 -18.23
C SER A 245 -9.62 1.85 -18.76
N PHE A 246 -8.56 2.65 -18.79
CA PHE A 246 -8.68 4.06 -19.18
C PHE A 246 -8.71 4.15 -20.70
N ILE A 247 -9.59 4.99 -21.22
CA ILE A 247 -9.72 5.32 -22.63
C ILE A 247 -9.49 6.82 -22.77
N ILE A 248 -8.45 7.19 -23.52
CA ILE A 248 -8.09 8.57 -23.79
C ILE A 248 -8.24 8.80 -25.29
N ARG A 249 -9.30 9.50 -25.69
CA ARG A 249 -9.61 9.81 -27.08
C ARG A 249 -8.92 11.11 -27.49
N ASN A 250 -8.44 11.19 -28.73
CA ASN A 250 -7.79 12.38 -29.29
C ASN A 250 -6.60 12.88 -28.44
N ALA A 251 -5.78 11.93 -27.99
CA ALA A 251 -4.68 12.15 -27.06
C ALA A 251 -3.58 13.11 -27.58
N ASP A 252 -3.14 14.04 -26.73
CA ASP A 252 -1.87 14.74 -26.89
C ASP A 252 -0.71 13.83 -26.51
N ARG A 253 -0.12 13.17 -27.51
CA ARG A 253 0.84 12.08 -27.32
C ARG A 253 2.08 12.47 -26.50
N PRO A 254 2.80 13.58 -26.77
CA PRO A 254 4.01 13.94 -26.01
C PRO A 254 3.78 14.09 -24.50
N GLN A 255 2.70 14.76 -24.08
CA GLN A 255 2.40 14.95 -22.66
C GLN A 255 2.14 13.61 -21.96
N LEU A 256 1.35 12.74 -22.60
CA LEU A 256 0.98 11.44 -22.05
C LEU A 256 2.15 10.47 -22.05
N GLU A 257 3.01 10.51 -23.07
CA GLU A 257 4.20 9.66 -23.13
C GLU A 257 5.19 9.99 -22.03
N LYS A 258 5.41 11.29 -21.74
CA LYS A 258 6.25 11.69 -20.62
C LYS A 258 5.67 11.18 -19.29
N ALA A 259 4.37 11.40 -19.05
CA ALA A 259 3.73 10.94 -17.82
C ALA A 259 3.77 9.41 -17.67
N ALA A 260 3.57 8.69 -18.78
CA ALA A 260 3.64 7.23 -18.85
C ALA A 260 5.04 6.70 -18.50
N ARG A 261 6.10 7.28 -19.08
CA ARG A 261 7.49 6.93 -18.78
C ARG A 261 7.87 7.23 -17.32
N ASP A 262 7.51 8.42 -16.83
CA ASP A 262 7.81 8.85 -15.45
C ASP A 262 7.13 7.96 -14.38
N LEU A 263 6.00 7.32 -14.72
CA LEU A 263 5.20 6.49 -13.80
C LEU A 263 5.31 4.98 -14.08
N GLY A 264 6.05 4.57 -15.11
CA GLY A 264 6.14 3.16 -15.52
C GLY A 264 4.82 2.57 -16.02
N ILE A 265 3.94 3.38 -16.60
CA ILE A 265 2.64 2.95 -17.11
C ILE A 265 2.77 2.72 -18.62
N LYS A 266 2.23 1.59 -19.10
CA LYS A 266 2.14 1.30 -20.53
C LYS A 266 0.80 1.75 -21.08
N LEU A 267 0.85 2.51 -22.17
CA LEU A 267 -0.30 2.98 -22.94
C LEU A 267 -0.28 2.26 -24.29
N HIS A 268 -1.42 1.67 -24.65
CA HIS A 268 -1.60 1.06 -25.96
C HIS A 268 -2.31 2.03 -26.90
N ALA A 269 -1.61 2.51 -27.92
CA ALA A 269 -2.17 3.35 -28.97
C ALA A 269 -2.87 2.50 -30.02
N THR A 270 -4.13 2.80 -30.26
CA THR A 270 -4.97 2.09 -31.22
C THR A 270 -5.68 3.04 -32.18
N SER A 271 -5.93 2.53 -33.38
CA SER A 271 -6.82 3.14 -34.37
C SER A 271 -8.24 2.56 -34.30
N ALA A 272 -8.45 1.52 -33.49
CA ALA A 272 -9.78 1.01 -33.20
C ALA A 272 -10.59 2.03 -32.39
N THR A 273 -11.91 1.99 -32.57
CA THR A 273 -12.84 2.72 -31.71
C THR A 273 -13.41 1.71 -30.71
N PRO A 274 -13.01 1.75 -29.42
CA PRO A 274 -13.54 0.82 -28.43
C PRO A 274 -15.07 0.93 -28.35
N SER A 275 -15.75 -0.19 -28.55
CA SER A 275 -17.20 -0.32 -28.43
C SER A 275 -17.53 -0.90 -27.06
N VAL A 276 -17.45 -0.04 -26.04
CA VAL A 276 -17.75 -0.37 -24.64
C VAL A 276 -18.40 0.84 -23.99
N SER A 277 -19.33 0.61 -23.07
CA SER A 277 -19.88 1.69 -22.25
C SER A 277 -18.78 2.32 -21.41
N THR A 278 -18.83 3.64 -21.25
CA THR A 278 -17.83 4.40 -20.51
C THR A 278 -18.46 5.43 -19.60
N HIS A 279 -17.72 5.82 -18.57
CA HIS A 279 -18.00 7.03 -17.79
C HIS A 279 -16.74 7.90 -17.67
N PRO A 280 -16.89 9.22 -17.48
CA PRO A 280 -15.76 10.12 -17.26
C PRO A 280 -14.99 9.76 -15.98
N LEU A 281 -13.66 9.66 -16.07
CA LEU A 281 -12.79 9.63 -14.90
C LEU A 281 -12.61 11.06 -14.38
N ALA A 282 -13.37 11.42 -13.35
CA ALA A 282 -13.34 12.74 -12.75
C ALA A 282 -12.03 13.01 -11.96
N VAL A 283 -11.71 14.30 -11.79
CA VAL A 283 -10.73 14.79 -10.80
C VAL A 283 -11.53 15.59 -9.77
N PRO A 284 -12.03 14.93 -8.71
CA PRO A 284 -12.89 15.59 -7.73
C PRO A 284 -12.09 16.57 -6.87
N ARG A 285 -12.75 17.65 -6.44
CA ARG A 285 -12.26 18.54 -5.38
C ARG A 285 -12.46 17.85 -4.04
N LEU A 286 -11.37 17.44 -3.43
CA LEU A 286 -11.35 16.62 -2.21
C LEU A 286 -11.16 17.51 -0.98
N ALA A 287 -11.98 17.29 0.06
CA ALA A 287 -11.66 17.72 1.42
C ALA A 287 -11.21 16.52 2.25
N LEU A 288 -10.08 16.63 2.93
CA LEU A 288 -9.68 15.71 3.99
C LEU A 288 -9.88 16.40 5.34
N VAL A 289 -10.77 15.84 6.14
CA VAL A 289 -11.18 16.47 7.39
C VAL A 289 -10.26 16.02 8.52
N HIS A 290 -9.93 16.94 9.41
CA HIS A 290 -9.31 16.64 10.70
C HIS A 290 -10.07 17.31 11.84
N ASN A 291 -9.69 16.99 13.07
CA ASN A 291 -10.10 17.73 14.25
C ASN A 291 -8.88 18.23 15.03
N TRP A 292 -9.13 19.03 16.06
CA TRP A 292 -8.09 19.58 16.92
C TRP A 292 -7.75 18.71 18.13
N GLN A 293 -8.36 17.52 18.25
CA GLN A 293 -8.17 16.60 19.38
C GLN A 293 -7.16 15.49 19.08
N ASN A 294 -7.20 14.93 17.87
CA ASN A 294 -6.36 13.84 17.42
C ASN A 294 -6.12 13.97 15.91
N THR A 295 -4.88 14.28 15.55
CA THR A 295 -4.44 14.39 14.16
C THR A 295 -3.68 13.17 13.63
N GLN A 296 -3.57 12.12 14.46
CA GLN A 296 -2.87 10.89 14.08
C GLN A 296 -3.65 10.14 12.99
N ASN A 297 -4.97 10.06 13.14
CA ASN A 297 -5.82 9.26 12.26
C ASN A 297 -5.92 9.85 10.85
N ASP A 298 -6.15 11.16 10.70
CA ASP A 298 -6.11 11.80 9.38
C ASP A 298 -4.70 11.79 8.79
N GLY A 299 -3.66 11.81 9.64
CA GLY A 299 -2.26 11.71 9.21
C GLY A 299 -2.01 10.46 8.36
N TRP A 300 -2.60 9.33 8.73
CA TRP A 300 -2.53 8.08 7.95
C TRP A 300 -3.20 8.17 6.57
N PHE A 301 -4.14 9.11 6.37
CA PHE A 301 -4.76 9.39 5.08
C PHE A 301 -3.96 10.43 4.28
N ARG A 302 -3.32 11.40 4.96
CA ARG A 302 -2.47 12.40 4.32
C ARG A 302 -1.26 11.78 3.61
N ILE A 303 -0.60 10.82 4.27
CA ILE A 303 0.58 10.13 3.71
C ILE A 303 0.33 9.59 2.29
N PRO A 304 -0.65 8.70 2.04
CA PRO A 304 -0.89 8.18 0.70
C PRO A 304 -1.39 9.25 -0.28
N MET A 305 -2.16 10.25 0.16
CA MET A 305 -2.58 11.35 -0.71
C MET A 305 -1.37 12.16 -1.21
N GLU A 306 -0.41 12.45 -0.33
CA GLU A 306 0.82 13.16 -0.65
C GLU A 306 1.80 12.33 -1.48
N GLU A 307 1.94 11.04 -1.18
CA GLU A 307 2.77 10.10 -1.95
C GLU A 307 2.24 9.93 -3.37
N LEU A 308 0.92 9.69 -3.51
CA LEU A 308 0.25 9.49 -4.79
C LEU A 308 -0.05 10.80 -5.54
N LYS A 309 0.28 11.95 -4.94
CA LYS A 309 0.04 13.30 -5.50
C LYS A 309 -1.43 13.56 -5.82
N VAL A 310 -2.32 13.05 -4.99
CA VAL A 310 -3.75 13.35 -5.04
C VAL A 310 -3.98 14.68 -4.30
N PRO A 311 -4.43 15.73 -4.99
CA PRO A 311 -4.66 17.03 -4.35
C PRO A 311 -5.87 16.97 -3.43
N TYR A 312 -5.72 17.53 -2.23
CA TYR A 312 -6.79 17.65 -1.24
C TYR A 312 -6.69 18.99 -0.52
N THR A 313 -7.83 19.48 -0.04
CA THR A 313 -7.89 20.58 0.91
C THR A 313 -8.04 20.00 2.31
N TYR A 314 -7.09 20.31 3.18
CA TYR A 314 -7.12 19.90 4.58
C TYR A 314 -7.98 20.90 5.37
N VAL A 315 -9.04 20.45 6.03
CA VAL A 315 -9.99 21.33 6.74
C VAL A 315 -10.40 20.78 8.10
N ALA A 316 -10.48 21.64 9.11
CA ALA A 316 -11.01 21.27 10.41
C ALA A 316 -12.52 21.01 10.39
N ASP A 317 -12.98 20.14 11.29
CA ASP A 317 -14.39 19.92 11.60
C ASP A 317 -15.13 21.20 12.02
N THR A 318 -14.46 22.11 12.73
CA THR A 318 -14.97 23.45 13.06
C THR A 318 -15.19 24.31 11.83
N TRP A 319 -14.36 24.18 10.79
CA TRP A 319 -14.55 24.89 9.53
C TRP A 319 -15.76 24.36 8.76
N LEU A 320 -16.02 23.05 8.80
CA LEU A 320 -17.24 22.46 8.22
C LEU A 320 -18.52 22.92 8.93
N ARG A 321 -18.44 23.18 10.23
CA ARG A 321 -19.53 23.80 11.00
C ARG A 321 -19.85 25.21 10.50
N GLU A 322 -18.82 25.99 10.21
CA GLU A 322 -18.92 27.40 9.83
C GLU A 322 -19.21 27.60 8.33
N THR A 323 -18.85 26.62 7.50
CA THR A 323 -19.06 26.67 6.05
C THR A 323 -20.36 25.99 5.65
N THR A 324 -21.32 26.77 5.18
CA THR A 324 -22.63 26.27 4.79
C THR A 324 -22.62 25.57 3.41
N LEU A 325 -22.10 26.23 2.38
CA LEU A 325 -22.17 25.75 0.99
C LEU A 325 -20.97 24.85 0.64
N LEU A 326 -20.91 23.67 1.25
CA LEU A 326 -19.82 22.72 1.07
C LEU A 326 -19.71 22.20 -0.37
N ARG A 327 -20.84 21.99 -1.06
CA ARG A 327 -20.86 21.45 -2.44
C ARG A 327 -20.23 22.40 -3.46
N GLU A 328 -20.30 23.70 -3.21
CA GLU A 328 -19.65 24.71 -4.04
C GLU A 328 -18.12 24.62 -3.97
N LYS A 329 -17.56 23.99 -2.93
CA LYS A 329 -16.11 23.87 -2.71
C LYS A 329 -15.59 22.47 -3.01
N PHE A 330 -16.37 21.44 -2.69
CA PHE A 330 -15.94 20.05 -2.75
C PHE A 330 -16.92 19.18 -3.52
N ASP A 331 -16.38 18.13 -4.13
CA ASP A 331 -17.14 17.04 -4.73
C ASP A 331 -17.14 15.82 -3.80
N VAL A 332 -16.06 15.65 -3.03
CA VAL A 332 -15.87 14.55 -2.08
C VAL A 332 -15.34 15.11 -0.76
N ILE A 333 -15.93 14.68 0.36
CA ILE A 333 -15.44 14.95 1.71
C ILE A 333 -15.08 13.62 2.36
N ILE A 334 -13.83 13.48 2.80
CA ILE A 334 -13.34 12.32 3.54
C ILE A 334 -13.28 12.70 5.03
N LEU A 335 -14.00 11.95 5.85
CA LEU A 335 -13.96 11.99 7.30
C LEU A 335 -13.19 10.74 7.79
N PRO A 336 -11.89 10.87 8.12
CA PRO A 336 -11.12 9.82 8.79
C PRO A 336 -11.71 9.48 10.16
N PRO A 337 -11.26 8.41 10.82
CA PRO A 337 -11.67 8.11 12.19
C PRO A 337 -11.34 9.26 13.14
N MET A 338 -12.35 9.95 13.66
CA MET A 338 -12.19 11.20 14.44
C MET A 338 -11.86 10.99 15.94
N GLY A 339 -11.45 9.77 16.31
CA GLY A 339 -11.03 9.39 17.67
C GLY A 339 -12.13 8.69 18.48
N GLY A 340 -11.81 7.56 19.13
CA GLY A 340 -12.76 6.71 19.85
C GLY A 340 -13.67 5.90 18.91
N GLY A 341 -13.77 4.58 19.12
CA GLY A 341 -14.65 3.73 18.30
C GLY A 341 -16.14 3.96 18.59
N GLY A 342 -16.99 3.82 17.57
CA GLY A 342 -18.45 3.81 17.73
C GLY A 342 -19.06 5.14 18.22
N PRO A 343 -20.13 5.11 19.04
CA PRO A 343 -20.82 6.31 19.53
C PRO A 343 -19.94 7.30 20.30
N ALA A 344 -18.86 6.81 20.93
CA ALA A 344 -17.91 7.65 21.62
C ALA A 344 -17.18 8.60 20.66
N GLY A 345 -16.85 8.13 19.46
CA GLY A 345 -16.17 8.96 18.47
C GLY A 345 -17.05 9.97 17.77
N LEU A 346 -18.30 9.62 17.46
CA LEU A 346 -19.26 10.62 16.98
C LEU A 346 -19.50 11.70 18.03
N SER A 347 -19.63 11.32 19.30
CA SER A 347 -19.82 12.28 20.39
C SER A 347 -18.59 13.15 20.63
N ALA A 348 -17.39 12.62 20.42
CA ALA A 348 -16.14 13.38 20.42
C ALA A 348 -16.12 14.38 19.25
N ALA A 349 -16.37 13.94 18.02
CA ALA A 349 -16.39 14.81 16.84
C ALA A 349 -17.43 15.94 16.93
N LEU A 350 -18.64 15.67 17.46
CA LEU A 350 -19.67 16.69 17.61
C LEU A 350 -19.32 17.75 18.66
N ARG A 351 -18.74 17.35 19.79
CA ARG A 351 -18.42 18.27 20.90
C ARG A 351 -17.07 18.96 20.72
N GLY A 352 -16.11 18.23 20.17
CA GLY A 352 -14.72 18.60 20.06
C GLY A 352 -14.10 19.03 21.39
N LEU A 353 -13.22 20.01 21.33
CA LEU A 353 -12.53 20.54 22.52
C LEU A 353 -13.47 21.43 23.36
N PRO A 354 -13.42 21.37 24.71
CA PRO A 354 -14.32 22.18 25.56
C PRO A 354 -14.18 23.69 25.32
N MET A 355 -15.30 24.38 25.16
CA MET A 355 -15.40 25.85 25.05
C MET A 355 -15.33 26.53 26.43
N ARG A 356 -14.28 26.23 27.22
CA ARG A 356 -14.06 26.86 28.54
C ARG A 356 -12.83 27.79 28.48
N GLY A 357 -12.88 28.90 29.20
CA GLY A 357 -11.80 29.89 29.26
C GLY A 357 -11.68 30.74 27.99
N ASP A 358 -10.48 31.26 27.73
CA ASP A 358 -10.18 32.09 26.56
C ASP A 358 -9.94 31.25 25.29
N PRO A 359 -10.09 31.84 24.09
CA PRO A 359 -9.71 31.22 22.82
C PRO A 359 -8.31 30.63 22.84
N ARG A 360 -8.14 29.48 22.17
CA ARG A 360 -6.85 28.79 22.08
C ARG A 360 -6.35 28.83 20.62
N PRO A 361 -5.55 29.83 20.24
CA PRO A 361 -5.08 29.97 18.88
C PRO A 361 -4.08 28.87 18.51
N TRP A 362 -4.20 28.38 17.28
CA TRP A 362 -3.24 27.52 16.60
C TRP A 362 -2.83 28.18 15.29
N LYS A 363 -1.88 29.11 15.36
CA LYS A 363 -1.41 29.90 14.22
C LYS A 363 0.00 30.43 14.45
N ASN A 364 0.66 30.83 13.37
CA ASN A 364 1.95 31.50 13.45
C ASN A 364 1.81 32.89 14.08
N THR A 365 2.79 33.27 14.89
CA THR A 365 2.93 34.61 15.48
C THR A 365 4.34 35.14 15.19
N SER A 366 4.63 36.40 15.54
CA SER A 366 5.99 36.92 15.46
C SER A 366 6.98 36.17 16.36
N GLU A 367 6.49 35.58 17.46
CA GLU A 367 7.28 34.82 18.43
C GLU A 367 7.49 33.38 17.97
N THR A 368 6.47 32.78 17.36
CA THR A 368 6.50 31.43 16.81
C THR A 368 6.14 31.44 15.32
N PRO A 369 7.01 31.98 14.44
CA PRO A 369 6.70 32.17 13.02
C PRO A 369 6.61 30.85 12.23
N ASN A 370 7.10 29.75 12.81
CA ASN A 370 7.13 28.42 12.21
C ASN A 370 6.31 27.40 13.02
N PHE A 371 5.33 27.84 13.80
CA PHE A 371 4.51 26.95 14.64
C PHE A 371 3.62 26.01 13.80
N VAL A 372 3.02 26.55 12.75
CA VAL A 372 2.19 25.83 11.78
C VAL A 372 2.94 25.78 10.46
N ALA A 373 3.16 24.56 9.97
CA ALA A 373 3.80 24.33 8.68
C ALA A 373 2.87 24.77 7.53
N PRO A 374 3.43 25.26 6.41
CA PRO A 374 2.64 25.61 5.22
C PRO A 374 1.76 24.44 4.75
N GLY A 375 0.50 24.73 4.43
CA GLY A 375 -0.47 23.73 3.96
C GLY A 375 -1.20 22.97 5.07
N LEU A 376 -0.84 23.16 6.34
CA LEU A 376 -1.65 22.71 7.47
C LEU A 376 -2.64 23.79 7.91
N ASP A 377 -3.73 23.36 8.55
CA ASP A 377 -4.79 24.27 9.00
C ASP A 377 -4.34 25.13 10.20
N SER A 378 -4.94 26.31 10.33
CA SER A 378 -4.67 27.28 11.40
C SER A 378 -5.94 28.01 11.79
N THR A 379 -6.06 28.36 13.07
CA THR A 379 -7.27 29.02 13.60
C THR A 379 -6.94 29.91 14.80
N ASP A 380 -7.78 30.92 15.03
CA ASP A 380 -7.77 31.75 16.24
C ASP A 380 -8.29 31.00 17.47
N ASP A 381 -9.07 29.93 17.26
CA ASP A 381 -9.58 29.09 18.34
C ASP A 381 -9.78 27.64 17.88
N ILE A 382 -9.02 26.71 18.48
CA ILE A 382 -9.16 25.27 18.22
C ILE A 382 -10.34 24.63 18.95
N ARG A 383 -11.07 25.38 19.80
CA ARG A 383 -12.13 24.83 20.63
C ARG A 383 -13.43 24.56 19.85
N GLY A 384 -14.25 23.69 20.42
CA GLY A 384 -15.45 23.16 19.79
C GLY A 384 -15.14 22.00 18.85
N GLY A 385 -16.16 21.53 18.15
CA GLY A 385 -16.06 20.52 17.10
C GLY A 385 -17.13 20.75 16.03
N LEU A 386 -17.46 19.71 15.27
CA LEU A 386 -18.43 19.78 14.16
C LEU A 386 -19.80 20.34 14.59
N GLY A 387 -20.31 19.95 15.76
CA GLY A 387 -21.63 20.31 16.25
C GLY A 387 -22.80 19.87 15.34
N TYR A 388 -24.02 20.15 15.77
CA TYR A 388 -25.22 19.82 14.97
C TYR A 388 -25.32 20.66 13.69
N GLN A 389 -24.80 21.88 13.69
CA GLN A 389 -24.76 22.71 12.49
C GLN A 389 -23.84 22.11 11.42
N GLY A 390 -22.65 21.64 11.79
CA GLY A 390 -21.75 20.97 10.85
C GLY A 390 -22.34 19.66 10.34
N LEU A 391 -23.04 18.91 11.19
CA LEU A 391 -23.78 17.72 10.75
C LEU A 391 -24.87 18.07 9.72
N ALA A 392 -25.63 19.14 9.94
CA ALA A 392 -26.64 19.61 8.99
C ALA A 392 -26.00 20.10 7.67
N ASN A 393 -24.83 20.73 7.72
CA ASN A 393 -24.09 21.12 6.52
C ASN A 393 -23.62 19.89 5.72
N LEU A 394 -23.11 18.85 6.40
CA LEU A 394 -22.73 17.59 5.76
C LEU A 394 -23.95 16.85 5.17
N GLU A 395 -25.08 16.85 5.86
CA GLU A 395 -26.32 16.28 5.33
C GLU A 395 -26.75 17.01 4.05
N ARG A 396 -26.73 18.36 4.05
CA ARG A 396 -27.01 19.16 2.85
C ARG A 396 -26.04 18.83 1.72
N PHE A 397 -24.74 18.73 2.00
CA PHE A 397 -23.72 18.36 1.01
C PHE A 397 -24.05 17.05 0.29
N VAL A 398 -24.45 16.01 1.04
CA VAL A 398 -24.85 14.72 0.46
C VAL A 398 -26.13 14.85 -0.36
N ARG A 399 -27.14 15.58 0.15
CA ARG A 399 -28.41 15.84 -0.58
C ARG A 399 -28.19 16.59 -1.89
N GLU A 400 -27.16 17.43 -1.96
CA GLU A 400 -26.74 18.18 -3.16
C GLU A 400 -25.83 17.35 -4.10
N GLY A 401 -25.70 16.05 -3.86
CA GLY A 401 -24.95 15.12 -4.72
C GLY A 401 -23.44 15.08 -4.44
N GLY A 402 -22.99 15.58 -3.30
CA GLY A 402 -21.62 15.38 -2.81
C GLY A 402 -21.41 13.97 -2.26
N LEU A 403 -20.20 13.43 -2.40
CA LEU A 403 -19.83 12.14 -1.83
C LEU A 403 -19.19 12.32 -0.44
N LEU A 404 -19.83 11.81 0.59
CA LEU A 404 -19.27 11.76 1.95
C LEU A 404 -18.70 10.38 2.23
N MET A 405 -17.39 10.30 2.48
CA MET A 405 -16.70 9.08 2.88
C MET A 405 -16.39 9.15 4.39
N ALA A 406 -17.27 8.57 5.21
CA ALA A 406 -17.06 8.46 6.65
C ALA A 406 -16.43 7.11 7.01
N VAL A 407 -15.17 7.12 7.45
CA VAL A 407 -14.39 5.92 7.78
C VAL A 407 -14.35 5.73 9.30
N GLN A 408 -14.63 4.52 9.77
CA GLN A 408 -14.59 4.15 11.19
C GLN A 408 -13.38 3.32 11.56
#